data_AF-A0A1E4JFP0-F1
#
_entry.id   AF-A0A1E4JFP0-F1
#
_cell.length_a   1.000
_cell.length_b   1.000
_cell.length_c   1.000
_cell.angle_alpha   90.00
_cell.angle_beta   90.00
_cell.angle_gamma   90.00
#
_symmetry.space_group_name_H-M   'P 1'
#
loop_
_entity.id
_entity.type
_entity.pdbx_description
1 polymer ?
#
loop_
_entity_poly.entity_id
_entity_poly.type
_entity_poly.pdbx_seq_one_letter_code
_entity_poly.pdbx_strand_id
1 'polypeptide(L)'
;MCIVNRALVDDIAPLVGSQADVMRRIGISWNCWIKIAGGLPIRLSVGQRLRTRLLADRARIPGFAAKFPSATAPDGVDCAALEAALLRPVTITRQERPALPPLRSVRRALALAVARSAGAAQATDHGRSIADN
;
A
#
# COMPACT_ATOMS: atom_id res chain seq x y z
N MET A 1 -4.93 -10.31 8.34
CA MET A 1 -5.17 -9.43 7.17
C MET A 1 -3.85 -8.76 6.83
N CYS A 2 -3.76 -7.96 5.78
CA CYS A 2 -2.58 -7.14 5.53
C CYS A 2 -2.95 -5.77 4.97
N ILE A 3 -2.05 -4.80 5.13
CA ILE A 3 -2.09 -3.49 4.48
C ILE A 3 -0.92 -3.43 3.51
N VAL A 4 -1.16 -2.90 2.32
CA VAL A 4 -0.09 -2.59 1.35
C VAL A 4 0.62 -1.31 1.81
N ASN A 5 1.95 -1.32 1.82
CA ASN A 5 2.73 -0.15 2.21
C ASN A 5 2.37 1.06 1.34
N ARG A 6 1.92 2.14 2.00
CA ARG A 6 1.44 3.35 1.32
C ARG A 6 2.50 3.98 0.45
N ALA A 7 3.77 3.93 0.84
CA ALA A 7 4.87 4.47 0.05
C ALA A 7 4.99 3.80 -1.32
N LEU A 8 4.50 2.57 -1.48
CA LEU A 8 4.54 1.84 -2.75
C LEU A 8 3.25 1.99 -3.57
N VAL A 9 2.16 2.44 -2.95
CA VAL A 9 0.88 2.65 -3.64
C VAL A 9 1.01 3.69 -4.74
N ASP A 10 1.79 4.74 -4.55
CA ASP A 10 2.01 5.77 -5.59
C ASP A 10 2.81 5.24 -6.78
N ASP A 11 3.69 4.26 -6.59
CA ASP A 11 4.43 3.63 -7.69
C ASP A 11 3.56 2.62 -8.44
N ILE A 12 2.60 1.99 -7.75
CA ILE A 12 1.67 1.02 -8.33
C ILE A 12 0.54 1.74 -9.09
N ALA A 13 0.09 2.91 -8.62
CA ALA A 13 -1.06 3.64 -9.18
C ALA A 13 -0.95 3.93 -10.69
N PRO A 14 0.20 4.33 -11.27
CA PRO A 14 0.37 4.49 -12.71
C PRO A 14 0.15 3.21 -13.53
N LEU A 15 0.33 2.03 -12.92
CA LEU A 15 0.09 0.75 -13.59
C LEU A 15 -1.41 0.49 -13.81
N VAL A 16 -2.25 1.18 -13.06
CA VAL A 16 -3.70 0.98 -12.96
C VAL A 16 -4.46 2.22 -13.43
N GLY A 17 -4.34 2.51 -14.73
CA GLY A 17 -5.01 3.64 -15.39
C GLY A 17 -6.54 3.51 -15.51
N SER A 18 -7.07 2.29 -15.37
CA SER A 18 -8.51 2.02 -15.39
C SER A 18 -8.88 0.78 -14.55
N GLN A 19 -10.17 0.59 -14.27
CA GLN A 19 -10.69 -0.62 -13.62
C GLN A 19 -10.30 -1.90 -14.40
N ALA A 20 -10.32 -1.85 -15.74
CA ALA A 20 -9.94 -2.97 -16.59
C ALA A 20 -8.44 -3.30 -16.48
N ASP A 21 -7.60 -2.29 -16.24
CA ASP A 21 -6.16 -2.48 -16.07
C ASP A 21 -5.81 -3.11 -14.73
N VAL A 22 -6.59 -2.81 -13.68
CA VAL A 22 -6.39 -3.39 -12.34
C VAL A 22 -6.50 -4.91 -12.38
N MET A 23 -7.55 -5.42 -13.01
CA MET A 23 -7.75 -6.85 -13.11
C MET A 23 -6.70 -7.51 -13.99
N ARG A 24 -6.36 -6.91 -15.14
CA ARG A 24 -5.42 -7.49 -16.11
C ARG A 24 -3.97 -7.45 -15.65
N ARG A 25 -3.51 -6.32 -15.08
CA ARG A 25 -2.09 -6.08 -14.78
C ARG A 25 -1.70 -6.55 -13.38
N ILE A 26 -2.52 -6.25 -12.37
CA ILE A 26 -2.18 -6.56 -10.97
C ILE A 26 -3.04 -7.66 -10.35
N GLY A 27 -4.01 -8.22 -11.10
CA GLY A 27 -4.69 -9.48 -10.74
C GLY A 27 -5.64 -9.40 -9.54
N ILE A 28 -6.09 -8.20 -9.19
CA ILE A 28 -7.03 -7.96 -8.09
C ILE A 28 -8.29 -7.23 -8.58
N SER A 29 -9.36 -7.24 -7.78
CA SER A 29 -10.57 -6.49 -8.13
C SER A 29 -10.40 -4.99 -7.87
N TRP A 30 -11.18 -4.17 -8.58
CA TRP A 30 -11.22 -2.72 -8.36
C TRP A 30 -11.57 -2.34 -6.92
N ASN A 31 -12.49 -3.07 -6.28
CA ASN A 31 -12.82 -2.87 -4.87
C ASN A 31 -11.63 -3.14 -3.94
N CYS A 32 -10.77 -4.12 -4.28
CA CYS A 32 -9.53 -4.33 -3.51
C CYS A 32 -8.54 -3.19 -3.75
N TRP A 33 -8.44 -2.68 -4.98
CA TRP A 33 -7.61 -1.51 -5.28
C TRP A 33 -8.06 -0.27 -4.51
N ILE A 34 -9.36 0.02 -4.46
CA ILE A 34 -9.89 1.15 -3.67
C ILE A 34 -9.50 1.02 -2.19
N LYS A 35 -9.55 -0.18 -1.62
CA LYS A 35 -9.11 -0.43 -0.23
C LYS A 35 -7.62 -0.15 -0.06
N ILE A 36 -6.79 -0.67 -0.97
CA ILE A 36 -5.34 -0.45 -0.98
C ILE A 36 -5.00 1.04 -1.06
N ALA A 37 -5.63 1.77 -1.99
CA ALA A 37 -5.46 3.21 -2.14
C ALA A 37 -5.83 3.99 -0.87
N GLY A 38 -6.79 3.49 -0.11
CA GLY A 38 -7.21 4.06 1.18
C GLY A 38 -6.39 3.61 2.38
N GLY A 39 -5.33 2.81 2.18
CA GLY A 39 -4.54 2.22 3.27
C GLY A 39 -5.36 1.25 4.13
N LEU A 40 -6.44 0.70 3.58
CA LEU A 40 -7.33 -0.20 4.31
C LEU A 40 -6.86 -1.65 4.19
N PRO A 41 -7.12 -2.47 5.23
CA PRO A 41 -6.75 -3.87 5.19
C PRO A 41 -7.47 -4.69 4.11
N ILE A 42 -6.73 -5.64 3.54
CA ILE A 42 -7.21 -6.64 2.60
C ILE A 42 -6.92 -8.06 3.11
N ARG A 43 -7.56 -9.06 2.49
CA ARG A 43 -7.26 -10.46 2.75
C ARG A 43 -5.80 -10.74 2.38
N LEU A 44 -5.13 -11.55 3.18
CA LEU A 44 -3.72 -11.90 2.95
C LEU A 44 -3.50 -12.53 1.57
N SER A 45 -4.41 -13.42 1.14
CA SER A 45 -4.34 -14.05 -0.19
C SER A 45 -4.42 -13.04 -1.35
N VAL A 46 -5.15 -11.94 -1.18
CA VAL A 46 -5.20 -10.85 -2.17
C VAL A 46 -3.87 -10.09 -2.19
N GLY A 47 -3.31 -9.79 -1.02
CA GLY A 47 -2.00 -9.14 -0.90
C GLY A 47 -0.88 -9.99 -1.50
N GLN A 48 -0.88 -11.30 -1.24
CA GLN A 48 0.10 -12.24 -1.80
C GLN A 48 0.01 -12.31 -3.33
N ARG A 49 -1.21 -12.36 -3.89
CA ARG A 49 -1.40 -12.34 -5.34
C ARG A 49 -0.86 -11.06 -5.98
N LEU A 50 -1.17 -9.91 -5.38
CA LEU A 50 -0.63 -8.62 -5.81
C LEU A 50 0.90 -8.62 -5.76
N ARG A 51 1.48 -9.10 -4.65
CA ARG A 51 2.93 -9.21 -4.46
C ARG A 51 3.61 -10.02 -5.55
N THR A 52 3.09 -11.22 -5.84
CA THR A 52 3.63 -12.08 -6.90
C THR A 52 3.65 -11.37 -8.25
N ARG A 53 2.58 -10.61 -8.59
CA ARG A 53 2.51 -9.87 -9.85
C ARG A 53 3.49 -8.70 -9.89
N LEU A 54 3.56 -7.90 -8.82
CA LEU A 54 4.48 -6.76 -8.74
C LEU A 54 5.94 -7.19 -8.74
N LEU A 55 6.28 -8.30 -8.09
CA LEU A 55 7.64 -8.86 -8.13
C LEU A 55 8.00 -9.37 -9.53
N ALA A 56 7.05 -9.94 -10.27
CA ALA A 56 7.28 -10.36 -11.65
C ALA A 56 7.54 -9.16 -12.60
N ASP A 57 6.83 -8.05 -12.39
CA ASP A 57 6.92 -6.84 -13.22
C ASP A 57 7.88 -5.76 -12.67
N ARG A 58 8.61 -6.03 -11.58
CA ARG A 58 9.36 -5.03 -10.79
C ARG A 58 10.30 -4.14 -11.61
N ALA A 59 10.97 -4.70 -12.62
CA ALA A 59 11.89 -3.97 -13.50
C ALA A 59 11.20 -2.86 -14.32
N ARG A 60 9.88 -2.97 -14.52
CA ARG A 60 9.07 -2.02 -15.29
C ARG A 60 8.41 -0.96 -14.40
N ILE A 61 8.67 -0.98 -13.09
CA ILE A 61 8.07 -0.06 -12.12
C ILE A 61 9.16 0.92 -11.68
N PRO A 62 9.19 2.16 -12.23
CA PRO A 62 10.33 3.05 -12.05
C PRO A 62 10.67 3.35 -10.58
N GLY A 63 9.66 3.45 -9.72
CA GLY A 63 9.85 3.76 -8.30
C GLY A 63 10.51 2.63 -7.49
N PHE A 64 10.53 1.39 -8.00
CA PHE A 64 11.07 0.26 -7.23
C PHE A 64 12.60 0.25 -7.18
N ALA A 65 13.29 0.51 -8.29
CA ALA A 65 14.75 0.58 -8.30
C ALA A 65 15.28 1.74 -7.42
N ALA A 66 14.53 2.84 -7.34
CA ALA A 66 14.88 3.95 -6.46
C ALA A 66 14.70 3.64 -4.96
N LYS A 67 13.66 2.86 -4.61
CA LYS A 67 13.33 2.55 -3.20
C LYS A 67 14.04 1.30 -2.66
N PHE A 68 14.36 0.37 -3.54
CA PHE A 68 15.01 -0.90 -3.22
C PHE A 68 16.19 -1.13 -4.17
N PRO A 69 17.23 -0.28 -4.14
CA PRO A 69 18.35 -0.43 -5.05
C PRO A 69 19.14 -1.71 -4.73
N SER A 70 19.57 -2.42 -5.78
CA SER A 70 20.52 -3.53 -5.67
C SER A 70 21.62 -3.39 -6.71
N ALA A 71 22.87 -3.49 -6.27
CA ALA A 71 24.03 -3.48 -7.16
C ALA A 71 24.28 -4.84 -7.85
N THR A 72 23.64 -5.90 -7.37
CA THR A 72 23.90 -7.29 -7.81
C THR A 72 22.73 -7.90 -8.57
N ALA A 73 21.53 -7.34 -8.45
CA ALA A 73 20.36 -7.80 -9.20
C ALA A 73 20.43 -7.30 -10.66
N PRO A 74 20.11 -8.14 -11.65
CA PRO A 74 20.19 -7.78 -13.07
C PRO A 74 19.22 -6.65 -13.47
N ASP A 75 18.16 -6.42 -12.70
CA ASP A 75 17.18 -5.35 -12.87
C ASP A 75 17.37 -4.19 -11.88
N GLY A 76 18.44 -4.22 -11.08
CA GLY A 76 18.76 -3.17 -10.12
C GLY A 76 17.83 -3.12 -8.90
N VAL A 77 16.97 -4.11 -8.70
CA VAL A 77 15.98 -4.13 -7.59
C VAL A 77 16.32 -5.21 -6.57
N ASP A 78 16.41 -4.83 -5.29
CA ASP A 78 16.46 -5.78 -4.18
C ASP A 78 15.07 -6.41 -3.98
N CYS A 79 14.88 -7.59 -4.57
CA CYS A 79 13.66 -8.37 -4.48
C CYS A 79 13.24 -8.70 -3.05
N ALA A 80 14.20 -9.05 -2.19
CA ALA A 80 13.91 -9.49 -0.83
C ALA A 80 13.44 -8.31 0.02
N ALA A 81 14.11 -7.17 -0.11
CA ALA A 81 13.71 -5.93 0.56
C ALA A 81 12.32 -5.45 0.08
N LEU A 82 12.07 -5.48 -1.24
CA LEU A 82 10.76 -5.15 -1.81
C LEU A 82 9.68 -6.10 -1.29
N GLU A 83 9.94 -7.40 -1.29
CA GLU A 83 8.97 -8.41 -0.81
C GLU A 83 8.59 -8.19 0.66
N ALA A 84 9.58 -7.93 1.52
CA ALA A 84 9.39 -7.68 2.94
C ALA A 84 8.64 -6.36 3.20
N ALA A 85 8.92 -5.32 2.41
CA ALA A 85 8.33 -4.00 2.58
C ALA A 85 6.91 -3.88 2.02
N LEU A 86 6.50 -4.75 1.09
CA LEU A 86 5.24 -4.58 0.35
C LEU A 86 4.00 -4.74 1.23
N LEU A 87 3.99 -5.75 2.09
CA LEU A 87 2.81 -6.13 2.88
C LEU A 87 3.13 -6.05 4.37
N ARG A 88 2.37 -5.22 5.08
CA ARG A 88 2.38 -5.20 6.54
C ARG A 88 1.25 -6.08 7.08
N PRO A 89 1.54 -7.15 7.84
CA PRO A 89 0.51 -7.93 8.53
C PRO A 89 -0.29 -7.04 9.49
N VAL A 90 -1.60 -7.22 9.51
CA VAL A 90 -2.47 -6.57 10.50
C VAL A 90 -3.53 -7.53 11.03
N THR A 91 -3.81 -7.38 12.31
CA THR A 91 -4.96 -7.97 12.98
C THR A 91 -6.06 -6.92 13.01
N ILE A 92 -7.24 -7.25 12.50
CA ILE A 92 -8.43 -6.40 12.63
C ILE A 92 -9.36 -7.14 13.55
N THR A 93 -9.79 -6.51 14.62
CA THR A 93 -10.79 -7.10 15.51
C THR A 93 -12.16 -7.13 14.81
N ARG A 94 -13.05 -8.05 15.20
CA ARG A 94 -14.42 -8.10 14.63
C ARG A 94 -15.17 -6.77 14.79
N GLN A 95 -14.85 -6.01 15.84
CA GLN A 95 -15.47 -4.72 16.15
C GLN A 95 -14.98 -3.56 15.27
N GLU A 96 -13.77 -3.65 14.71
CA GLU A 96 -13.21 -2.61 13.83
C GLU A 96 -13.73 -2.70 12.38
N ARG A 97 -14.31 -3.85 12.00
CA ARG A 97 -14.74 -4.13 10.62
C ARG A 97 -15.89 -3.25 10.12
N PRO A 98 -16.93 -2.93 10.93
CA PRO A 98 -18.03 -2.04 10.53
C PRO A 98 -17.63 -0.57 10.46
N ALA A 99 -16.54 -0.16 11.13
CA ALA A 99 -16.07 1.22 11.19
C ALA A 99 -15.31 1.67 9.93
N LEU A 100 -15.11 0.77 8.96
CA LEU A 100 -14.41 1.10 7.72
C LEU A 100 -15.36 1.89 6.79
N PRO A 101 -14.98 3.11 6.36
CA PRO A 101 -15.82 3.91 5.51
C PRO A 101 -16.09 3.18 4.19
N PRO A 102 -17.32 3.26 3.65
CA PRO A 102 -17.64 2.67 2.36
C PRO A 102 -16.95 3.48 1.25
N LEU A 103 -15.70 3.12 0.96
CA LEU A 103 -14.95 3.70 -0.14
C LEU A 103 -15.51 3.17 -1.46
N ARG A 104 -16.20 4.03 -2.21
CA ARG A 104 -16.77 3.72 -3.55
C ARG A 104 -15.97 4.34 -4.70
N SER A 105 -14.90 5.07 -4.41
CA SER A 105 -14.03 5.67 -5.43
C SER A 105 -12.59 5.81 -4.94
N VAL A 106 -11.64 5.76 -5.88
CA VAL A 106 -10.21 5.96 -5.60
C VAL A 106 -9.94 7.35 -5.04
N ARG A 107 -10.64 8.39 -5.53
CA ARG A 107 -10.51 9.76 -5.00
C ARG A 107 -10.81 9.83 -3.50
N ARG A 108 -11.91 9.24 -3.04
CA ARG A 108 -12.27 9.21 -1.61
C ARG A 108 -11.30 8.37 -0.80
N ALA A 109 -10.80 7.28 -1.39
CA ALA A 109 -9.81 6.44 -0.75
C ALA A 109 -8.50 7.19 -0.50
N LEU A 110 -7.98 7.89 -1.51
CA LEU A 110 -6.77 8.70 -1.38
C LEU A 110 -6.96 9.82 -0.36
N ALA A 111 -8.11 10.52 -0.37
CA ALA A 111 -8.42 11.55 0.64
C ALA A 111 -8.40 10.99 2.07
N LEU A 112 -8.97 9.79 2.28
CA LEU A 112 -8.91 9.10 3.57
C LEU A 112 -7.48 8.78 3.96
N ALA A 113 -6.67 8.25 3.03
CA ALA A 113 -5.27 7.91 3.31
C ALA A 113 -4.47 9.15 3.74
N VAL A 114 -4.66 10.28 3.05
CA VAL A 114 -4.03 11.56 3.40
C VAL A 114 -4.45 12.03 4.79
N ALA A 115 -5.76 12.02 5.09
CA ALA A 115 -6.28 12.43 6.39
C ALA A 115 -5.72 11.56 7.54
N ARG A 116 -5.57 10.25 7.33
CA ARG A 116 -4.97 9.33 8.33
C ARG A 116 -3.49 9.60 8.56
N SER A 117 -2.73 9.90 7.51
CA SER A 117 -1.32 10.27 7.65
C SER A 117 -1.15 11.60 8.39
N ALA A 118 -2.01 12.59 8.11
CA ALA A 118 -2.00 13.88 8.82
C ALA A 118 -2.34 13.73 10.31
N GLY A 119 -3.37 12.94 10.64
CA GLY A 119 -3.73 12.66 12.04
C GLY A 119 -2.64 11.88 12.80
N ALA A 120 -1.94 10.96 12.13
CA ALA A 120 -0.80 10.26 12.72
C ALA A 120 0.38 11.20 13.02
N ALA A 121 0.67 12.14 12.12
CA ALA A 121 1.73 13.14 12.33
C ALA A 121 1.41 14.10 13.49
N GLN A 122 0.15 14.51 13.63
CA GLN A 122 -0.28 15.38 14.74
C GLN A 122 -0.20 14.69 16.11
N ALA A 123 -0.54 13.39 16.17
CA ALA A 123 -0.46 12.60 17.40
C ALA A 123 1.00 12.40 17.88
N THR A 124 1.96 12.30 16.96
CA THR A 124 3.39 12.19 17.31
C THR A 124 4.00 13.51 17.78
N ASP A 125 3.45 14.65 17.35
CA ASP A 125 3.94 15.98 17.73
C ASP A 125 3.54 16.36 19.16
N HIS A 126 2.32 15.99 19.59
CA HIS A 126 1.86 16.22 20.97
C HIS A 126 2.56 15.33 22.01
N GLY A 127 3.25 14.26 21.59
CA GLY A 127 4.01 13.39 22.49
C GLY A 127 5.43 13.88 22.81
N ARG A 128 5.91 14.96 22.16
CA ARG A 128 7.25 15.52 22.38
C ARG A 128 7.28 16.75 23.29
N SER A 129 6.13 17.21 23.78
CA SER A 129 5.99 18.42 24.59
C SER A 129 5.65 18.10 26.05
N ILE A 130 6.29 17.10 26.67
CA ILE A 130 6.33 16.93 28.14
C ILE A 130 7.69 16.36 28.52
N ALA A 131 8.73 17.17 28.43
CA ALA A 131 10.01 16.98 29.10
C ALA A 131 10.80 18.28 28.91
N ASP A 132 10.47 19.28 29.71
CA ASP A 132 11.36 20.39 30.09
C ASP A 132 10.58 21.27 31.08
N ASN A 133 10.60 20.86 32.36
CA ASN A 133 10.53 21.76 33.50
C ASN A 133 11.10 21.08 34.74
#